data_AF-A0A9W9KXD3-F1
#
_entry.id   AF-A0A9W9KXD3-F1
#
_cell.length_a   1.000
_cell.length_b   1.000
_cell.length_c   1.000
_cell.angle_alpha   90.00
_cell.angle_beta   90.00
_cell.angle_gamma   90.00
#
_symmetry.space_group_name_H-M   'P 1'
#
loop_
_entity.id
_entity.type
_entity.pdbx_description
1 polymer ?
#
loop_
_entity_poly.entity_id
_entity_poly.type
_entity_poly.pdbx_seq_one_letter_code
_entity_poly.pdbx_strand_id
1 'polypeptide(L)'
;MPSEQGHRLYVKGRHLSFQRGKHTLTPNTSLVKIEGVDDTKSAKFYLGKKVAFVYRAKREVRGSNIRVIWGKVTRPHGNSGVVRAKFRNNLPPQVPRRYRPRYALPLQHLNGFSVLFLVGDSLLRADGRSGKEKSTERAGVDLR
;
A
#
# COMPACT_ATOMS: atom_id res chain seq x y z
N MET A 1 14.38 -19.23 17.94
CA MET A 1 13.42 -19.30 16.83
C MET A 1 12.80 -17.93 16.65
N PRO A 2 12.89 -17.28 15.47
CA PRO A 2 12.03 -16.12 15.20
C PRO A 2 10.58 -16.59 15.34
N SER A 3 9.75 -15.86 16.08
CA SER A 3 8.34 -16.17 16.17
C SER A 3 7.73 -16.18 14.76
N GLU A 4 6.96 -17.22 14.40
CA GLU A 4 6.31 -17.33 13.07
C GLU A 4 5.37 -16.14 12.74
N GLN A 5 5.11 -15.29 13.73
CA GLN A 5 4.45 -14.02 13.57
C GLN A 5 5.42 -13.01 12.97
N GLY A 6 5.53 -13.02 11.64
CA GLY A 6 6.29 -12.01 10.89
C GLY A 6 5.95 -10.59 11.37
N HIS A 7 6.99 -9.80 11.66
CA HIS A 7 6.82 -8.45 12.19
C HIS A 7 6.12 -7.54 11.16
N ARG A 8 5.07 -6.81 11.57
CA ARG A 8 4.35 -5.89 10.68
C ARG A 8 5.18 -4.63 10.45
N LEU A 9 5.62 -4.40 9.22
CA LEU A 9 6.37 -3.20 8.79
C LEU A 9 5.45 -2.08 8.27
N TYR A 10 4.16 -2.16 8.59
CA TYR A 10 3.16 -1.26 8.06
C TYR A 10 2.18 -0.82 9.12
N VAL A 11 1.59 0.35 8.89
CA VAL A 11 0.47 0.85 9.68
C VAL A 11 -0.81 0.58 8.89
N LYS A 12 -1.83 0.11 9.60
CA LYS A 12 -3.15 -0.13 9.00
C LYS A 12 -3.87 1.19 8.80
N GLY A 13 -4.65 1.26 7.73
CA GLY A 13 -5.55 2.37 7.49
C GLY A 13 -6.81 1.95 6.75
N ARG A 14 -7.81 2.82 6.83
CA ARG A 14 -9.13 2.63 6.25
C ARG A 14 -9.36 3.66 5.17
N HIS A 15 -9.71 3.19 3.97
CA HIS A 15 -10.24 4.07 2.93
C HIS A 15 -11.62 4.57 3.37
N LEU A 16 -11.80 5.89 3.44
CA LEU A 16 -13.07 6.50 3.86
C LEU A 16 -13.96 6.77 2.66
N SER A 17 -13.47 7.60 1.76
CA SER A 17 -14.15 8.04 0.55
C SER A 17 -13.15 8.73 -0.37
N PHE A 18 -13.63 9.22 -1.51
CA PHE A 18 -12.88 10.23 -2.26
C PHE A 18 -13.10 11.62 -1.66
N GLN A 19 -12.23 12.55 -2.03
CA GLN A 19 -12.45 13.97 -1.78
C GLN A 19 -13.78 14.37 -2.42
N ARG A 20 -14.60 15.10 -1.67
CA ARG A 20 -15.94 15.49 -2.10
C ARG A 20 -16.31 16.87 -1.57
N GLY A 21 -17.16 17.57 -2.31
CA GLY A 21 -17.96 18.68 -1.82
C GLY A 21 -19.38 18.20 -1.48
N LYS A 22 -20.32 19.15 -1.35
CA LYS A 22 -21.73 18.85 -1.10
C LYS A 22 -22.35 18.02 -2.24
N HIS A 23 -22.05 18.37 -3.48
CA HIS A 23 -22.65 17.76 -4.68
C HIS A 23 -21.65 17.05 -5.61
N THR A 24 -20.33 17.26 -5.43
CA THR A 24 -19.31 16.78 -6.36
C THR A 24 -18.36 15.80 -5.69
N LEU A 25 -18.04 14.71 -6.39
CA LEU A 25 -17.02 13.74 -5.99
C LEU A 25 -15.79 13.88 -6.89
N THR A 26 -14.60 13.96 -6.30
CA THR A 26 -13.32 14.01 -7.03
C THR A 26 -12.54 12.70 -6.82
N PRO A 27 -12.73 11.68 -7.69
CA PRO A 27 -12.20 10.33 -7.47
C PRO A 27 -10.66 10.24 -7.55
N ASN A 28 -10.00 11.23 -8.15
CA ASN A 28 -8.54 11.29 -8.28
C ASN A 28 -7.81 11.43 -6.94
N THR A 29 -8.53 11.80 -5.86
CA THR A 29 -7.96 11.94 -4.52
C THR A 29 -8.77 11.15 -3.52
N SER A 30 -8.12 10.19 -2.86
CA SER A 30 -8.73 9.34 -1.84
C SER A 30 -8.45 9.88 -0.44
N LEU A 31 -9.44 9.83 0.44
CA LEU A 31 -9.31 10.09 1.87
C LEU A 31 -9.06 8.78 2.61
N VAL A 32 -8.03 8.77 3.44
CA VAL A 32 -7.62 7.59 4.19
C VAL A 32 -7.40 7.97 5.65
N LYS A 33 -8.00 7.22 6.56
CA LYS A 33 -7.76 7.36 8.00
C LYS A 33 -6.73 6.32 8.43
N ILE A 34 -5.66 6.78 9.06
CA ILE A 34 -4.60 5.93 9.60
C ILE A 34 -5.00 5.53 11.02
N GLU A 35 -4.79 4.27 11.40
CA GLU A 35 -5.03 3.81 12.78
C GLU A 35 -4.08 4.52 13.75
N GLY A 36 -4.60 5.04 14.86
CA GLY A 36 -3.81 5.72 15.90
C GLY A 36 -3.36 7.15 15.56
N VAL A 37 -3.88 7.77 14.50
CA VAL A 37 -3.55 9.14 14.10
C VAL A 37 -4.79 10.01 14.18
N ASP A 38 -4.92 10.81 15.23
CA ASP A 38 -6.06 11.71 15.42
C ASP A 38 -5.74 13.18 15.19
N ASP A 39 -4.45 13.56 15.18
CA ASP A 39 -4.00 14.93 14.98
C ASP A 39 -3.43 15.20 13.59
N THR A 40 -3.52 16.46 13.15
CA THR A 40 -2.86 16.93 11.93
C THR A 40 -1.34 16.87 12.04
N LYS A 41 -0.77 17.08 13.24
CA LYS A 41 0.70 17.05 13.46
C LYS A 41 1.25 15.64 13.25
N SER A 42 0.61 14.62 13.81
CA SER A 42 0.99 13.22 13.59
C SER A 42 0.71 12.76 12.17
N ALA A 43 -0.33 13.28 11.51
CA ALA A 43 -0.57 13.00 10.08
C ALA A 43 0.55 13.51 9.15
N LYS A 44 1.26 14.59 9.51
CA LYS A 44 2.39 15.12 8.71
C LYS A 44 3.54 14.13 8.59
N PHE A 45 3.75 13.26 9.58
CA PHE A 45 4.78 12.20 9.54
C PHE A 45 4.58 11.24 8.36
N TYR A 46 3.34 11.01 7.95
CA TYR A 46 3.00 10.08 6.88
C TYR A 46 3.05 10.69 5.48
N LEU A 47 3.44 11.96 5.35
CA LEU A 47 3.57 12.60 4.05
C LEU A 47 4.69 11.95 3.22
N GLY A 48 4.42 11.74 1.93
CA GLY A 48 5.35 11.08 1.02
C GLY A 48 5.46 9.57 1.17
N LYS A 49 4.88 8.97 2.22
CA LYS A 49 4.89 7.51 2.40
C LYS A 49 4.07 6.80 1.31
N LYS A 50 4.50 5.59 0.97
CA LYS A 50 3.81 4.72 0.01
C LYS A 50 2.60 4.06 0.66
N VAL A 51 1.51 4.01 -0.09
CA VAL A 51 0.24 3.41 0.30
C VAL A 51 -0.08 2.28 -0.66
N ALA A 52 -0.55 1.16 -0.14
CA ALA A 52 -0.94 -0.01 -0.91
C ALA A 52 -2.38 -0.37 -0.57
N PHE A 53 -3.24 -0.49 -1.57
CA PHE A 53 -4.56 -1.08 -1.39
C PHE A 53 -4.52 -2.52 -1.87
N VAL A 54 -4.67 -3.45 -0.93
CA VAL A 54 -4.62 -4.89 -1.20
C VAL A 54 -6.04 -5.42 -1.27
N TYR A 55 -6.36 -6.14 -2.35
CA TYR A 55 -7.66 -6.79 -2.52
C TYR A 55 -7.49 -8.17 -3.16
N ARG A 56 -8.48 -9.03 -2.95
CA ARG A 56 -8.51 -10.38 -3.51
C ARG A 56 -9.47 -10.41 -4.70
N ALA A 57 -9.03 -10.97 -5.82
CA ALA A 57 -9.83 -11.18 -7.02
C ALA A 57 -10.09 -12.68 -7.22
N LYS A 58 -11.15 -13.02 -7.96
CA LYS A 58 -11.50 -14.42 -8.25
C LYS A 58 -10.55 -15.08 -9.26
N ARG A 59 -10.05 -14.29 -10.21
CA ARG A 59 -9.13 -14.76 -11.24
C ARG A 59 -7.70 -14.60 -10.79
N GLU A 60 -6.98 -15.70 -10.85
CA GLU A 60 -5.55 -15.76 -10.64
C GLU A 60 -4.82 -14.98 -11.72
N VAL A 61 -3.93 -14.10 -11.29
CA VAL A 61 -3.04 -13.35 -12.17
C VAL A 61 -1.65 -13.48 -11.56
N ARG A 62 -0.71 -14.05 -12.32
CA ARG A 62 0.67 -14.28 -11.89
C ARG A 62 0.78 -15.16 -10.63
N GLY A 63 0.11 -16.31 -10.61
CA GLY A 63 0.26 -17.27 -9.51
C GLY A 63 -0.47 -16.88 -8.21
N SER A 64 -1.24 -15.78 -8.21
CA SER A 64 -1.94 -15.33 -7.01
C SER A 64 -3.26 -14.62 -7.30
N ASN A 65 -4.16 -14.71 -6.32
CA ASN A 65 -5.45 -14.03 -6.31
C ASN A 65 -5.38 -12.64 -5.66
N ILE A 66 -4.20 -12.23 -5.18
CA ILE A 66 -4.00 -10.98 -4.45
C ILE A 66 -3.49 -9.92 -5.42
N ARG A 67 -4.12 -8.76 -5.40
CA ARG A 67 -3.77 -7.61 -6.25
C ARG A 67 -3.56 -6.38 -5.39
N VAL A 68 -2.66 -5.52 -5.85
CA VAL A 68 -2.25 -4.32 -5.12
C VAL A 68 -2.36 -3.10 -6.01
N ILE A 69 -2.99 -2.05 -5.50
CA ILE A 69 -2.97 -0.71 -6.10
C ILE A 69 -2.05 0.17 -5.27
N TRP A 70 -0.98 0.66 -5.90
CA TRP A 70 -0.01 1.52 -5.26
C TRP A 70 -0.41 2.99 -5.34
N GLY A 71 -0.06 3.74 -4.30
CA GLY A 71 -0.26 5.18 -4.20
C GLY A 71 0.74 5.85 -3.26
N LYS A 72 0.58 7.15 -3.09
CA LYS A 72 1.37 7.98 -2.19
C LYS A 72 0.49 8.92 -1.38
N VAL A 73 0.90 9.19 -0.14
CA VAL A 73 0.28 10.22 0.69
C VAL A 73 0.76 11.60 0.23
N THR A 74 -0.18 12.53 0.06
CA THR A 74 0.10 13.86 -0.50
C THR A 74 0.00 14.98 0.53
N ARG A 75 -1.10 15.06 1.28
CA ARG A 75 -1.34 16.13 2.27
C ARG A 75 -2.30 15.67 3.36
N PRO A 76 -2.24 16.24 4.58
CA PRO A 76 -3.26 15.98 5.60
C PRO A 76 -4.60 16.60 5.19
N HIS A 77 -5.69 16.11 5.77
CA HIS A 77 -7.05 16.55 5.52
C HIS A 77 -7.83 16.73 6.82
N GLY A 78 -8.33 17.94 7.02
CA GLY A 78 -9.07 18.30 8.24
C GLY A 78 -8.18 18.24 9.47
N ASN A 79 -8.82 18.16 10.64
CA ASN A 79 -8.14 18.13 11.92
C ASN A 79 -8.04 16.72 12.52
N SER A 80 -8.83 15.77 12.02
CA SER A 80 -8.99 14.42 12.59
C SER A 80 -7.93 13.41 12.11
N GLY A 81 -6.72 13.85 11.74
CA GLY A 81 -5.63 12.96 11.30
C GLY A 81 -5.89 12.17 10.00
N VAL A 82 -6.86 12.59 9.19
CA VAL A 82 -7.14 11.98 7.88
C VAL A 82 -6.10 12.48 6.87
N VAL A 83 -5.69 11.62 5.93
CA VAL A 83 -4.74 11.99 4.88
C VAL A 83 -5.35 11.84 3.48
N ARG A 84 -4.88 12.66 2.55
CA ARG A 84 -5.16 12.53 1.13
C ARG A 84 -4.11 11.67 0.45
N ALA A 85 -4.53 10.61 -0.20
CA ALA A 85 -3.69 9.74 -1.00
C ALA A 85 -4.04 9.86 -2.49
N LYS A 86 -3.01 9.82 -3.33
CA LYS A 86 -3.15 9.67 -4.79
C LYS A 86 -2.64 8.29 -5.16
N PHE A 87 -3.51 7.48 -5.76
CA PHE A 87 -3.18 6.16 -6.28
C PHE A 87 -2.83 6.24 -7.77
N ARG A 88 -2.10 5.26 -8.28
CA ARG A 88 -1.78 5.15 -9.71
C ARG A 88 -3.05 4.98 -10.54
N ASN A 89 -3.92 4.08 -10.07
CA ASN A 89 -5.26 3.90 -10.61
C ASN A 89 -6.23 4.28 -9.50
N ASN A 90 -7.33 4.94 -9.87
CA ASN A 90 -8.36 5.30 -8.90
C ASN A 90 -8.87 4.03 -8.21
N LEU A 91 -9.05 4.13 -6.90
CA LEU A 91 -9.61 3.01 -6.14
C LEU A 91 -11.03 2.71 -6.64
N PRO A 92 -11.46 1.44 -6.59
CA PRO A 92 -12.85 1.14 -6.85
C PRO A 92 -13.73 1.90 -5.83
N PRO A 93 -14.85 2.51 -6.24
CA PRO A 93 -15.79 3.17 -5.35
C PRO A 93 -16.61 2.10 -4.60
N GLN A 94 -15.96 1.14 -3.97
CA GLN A 94 -16.67 0.02 -3.38
C GLN A 94 -17.28 0.47 -2.06
N VAL A 95 -18.58 0.74 -2.09
CA VAL A 95 -19.38 0.95 -0.89
C VAL A 95 -20.31 -0.26 -0.69
N PRO A 96 -19.95 -1.24 0.15
CA PRO A 96 -20.95 -1.96 0.91
C PRO A 96 -21.05 -1.27 2.28
N ARG A 97 -21.89 -0.23 2.38
CA ARG A 97 -22.41 0.18 3.68
C ARG A 97 -23.41 -0.88 4.09
N ARG A 98 -23.01 -1.86 4.91
CA ARG A 98 -23.86 -2.91 5.51
C ARG A 98 -25.00 -3.40 4.59
N TYR A 99 -24.79 -4.52 3.89
CA TYR A 99 -25.93 -5.32 3.45
C TYR A 99 -26.68 -5.79 4.72
N ARG A 100 -27.93 -5.37 4.95
CA ARG A 100 -28.83 -6.03 5.90
C ARG A 100 -29.66 -7.03 5.09
N PRO A 101 -29.25 -8.30 4.99
CA PRO A 101 -30.08 -9.28 4.32
C PRO A 101 -31.32 -9.53 5.20
N ARG A 102 -32.51 -9.46 4.62
CA ARG A 102 -33.77 -9.86 5.30
C ARG A 102 -33.90 -11.39 5.43
N TYR A 103 -32.95 -12.16 4.87
CA TYR A 103 -32.93 -13.62 4.94
C TYR A 103 -31.49 -14.10 5.15
N ALA A 104 -31.28 -14.93 6.17
CA ALA A 104 -29.98 -15.48 6.55
C ALA A 104 -29.45 -16.42 5.45
N LEU A 105 -28.31 -16.06 4.86
CA LEU A 105 -27.50 -16.93 4.01
C LEU A 105 -26.12 -17.13 4.66
N PRO A 106 -25.48 -18.29 4.49
CA PRO A 106 -24.30 -18.68 5.25
C PRO A 106 -23.11 -17.75 4.94
N LEU A 107 -22.55 -17.17 6.01
CA LEU A 107 -21.42 -16.24 5.97
C LEU A 107 -20.14 -16.94 5.50
N GLN A 108 -19.77 -16.73 4.24
CA GLN A 108 -18.39 -16.89 3.80
C GLN A 108 -17.70 -15.51 3.81
N HIS A 109 -17.26 -15.14 5.00
CA HIS A 109 -16.13 -14.24 5.33
C HIS A 109 -15.55 -13.37 4.19
N LEU A 110 -16.03 -12.12 4.08
CA LEU A 110 -15.36 -11.06 3.31
C LEU A 110 -14.50 -10.22 4.25
N ASN A 111 -13.33 -10.76 4.58
CA ASN A 111 -12.27 -10.03 5.26
C ASN A 111 -11.73 -8.91 4.36
N GLY A 112 -12.03 -7.67 4.74
CA GLY A 112 -11.06 -6.59 4.88
C GLY A 112 -10.42 -6.03 3.61
N PHE A 113 -11.13 -5.12 2.94
CA PHE A 113 -10.50 -4.10 2.10
C PHE A 113 -9.60 -3.21 2.97
N SER A 114 -8.34 -3.61 3.12
CA SER A 114 -7.38 -2.95 3.99
C SER A 114 -6.42 -2.12 3.16
N VAL A 115 -6.30 -0.84 3.53
CA VAL A 115 -5.25 0.04 3.00
C VAL A 115 -4.04 -0.11 3.92
N LEU A 116 -2.94 -0.54 3.34
CA LEU A 116 -1.65 -0.66 3.97
C LEU A 116 -0.86 0.63 3.79
N PHE A 117 -0.29 1.16 4.86
CA PHE A 117 0.74 2.19 4.78
C PHE A 117 2.08 1.51 5.00
N LEU A 118 2.92 1.41 3.97
CA LEU A 118 4.28 0.94 4.15
C LEU A 118 5.07 2.03 4.88
N VAL A 119 5.35 1.77 6.16
CA VAL A 119 6.21 2.62 6.98
C VAL A 119 7.58 1.96 6.98
N GLY A 120 8.33 2.18 5.91
CA GLY A 120 9.66 1.59 5.74
C GLY A 120 10.18 1.83 4.34
N ASP A 121 10.84 2.97 4.14
CA ASP A 121 11.62 3.25 2.93
C ASP A 121 13.10 2.93 3.21
N SER A 122 13.36 1.76 3.78
CA SER A 122 14.70 1.30 4.18
C SER A 122 15.18 0.08 3.39
N LEU A 123 14.57 -0.24 2.24
CA LEU A 123 15.04 -1.37 1.41
C LEU A 123 14.88 -1.19 -0.11
N LEU A 124 14.90 0.06 -0.60
CA LEU A 124 14.92 0.30 -2.05
C LEU A 124 15.81 1.49 -2.43
N ARG A 125 17.07 1.44 -2.00
CA ARG A 125 18.20 2.15 -2.61
C ARG A 125 19.42 1.22 -2.57
N ALA A 126 20.04 1.03 -3.74
CA ALA A 126 21.36 0.42 -3.99
C ALA A 126 21.45 -1.11 -3.70
N ASP A 127 21.86 -2.01 -4.58
CA ASP A 127 22.63 -1.92 -5.82
C ASP A 127 22.24 -3.04 -6.79
N GLY A 128 21.65 -2.65 -7.92
CA GLY A 128 21.71 -3.43 -9.15
C GLY A 128 22.85 -2.87 -10.00
N ARG A 129 24.08 -3.32 -9.75
CA ARG A 129 25.18 -3.25 -10.72
C ARG A 129 25.66 -4.67 -10.99
N SER A 130 25.12 -5.25 -12.05
CA SER A 130 25.73 -6.36 -12.78
C SER A 130 27.01 -5.86 -13.46
N GLY A 131 28.15 -5.99 -12.78
CA GLY A 131 29.48 -5.80 -13.34
C GLY A 131 30.10 -7.16 -13.62
N LYS A 132 30.36 -7.45 -14.89
CA LYS A 132 31.02 -8.66 -15.39
C LYS A 132 32.32 -8.95 -14.63
N GLU A 133 32.49 -10.20 -14.20
CA GLU A 133 33.79 -10.77 -13.85
C GLU A 133 34.74 -10.64 -15.05
N LYS A 134 35.85 -9.94 -14.87
CA LYS A 134 37.02 -10.07 -15.73
C LYS A 134 37.96 -11.06 -15.06
N SER A 135 37.95 -12.29 -15.53
CA SER A 135 39.04 -13.24 -15.36
C SER A 135 40.33 -12.59 -15.87
N THR A 136 41.30 -12.41 -14.98
CA THR A 136 42.67 -12.04 -15.36
C THR A 136 43.41 -13.33 -15.71
N GLU A 137 43.48 -13.64 -16.99
CA GLU A 137 44.51 -14.51 -17.54
C GLU A 137 45.87 -13.86 -17.25
N ARG A 138 46.64 -14.47 -16.36
CA ARG A 138 48.08 -14.20 -16.26
C ARG A 138 48.73 -14.87 -17.44
N ALA A 139 49.05 -14.07 -18.46
CA ALA A 139 49.98 -14.42 -19.51
C ALA A 139 51.33 -14.82 -18.87
N GLY A 140 51.84 -15.96 -19.29
CA GLY A 140 53.21 -16.37 -19.01
C GLY A 140 54.19 -15.34 -19.54
N VAL A 141 55.13 -14.95 -18.69
CA VAL A 141 56.36 -14.27 -19.07
C VAL A 141 57.46 -15.30 -18.86
N ASP A 142 57.69 -16.10 -19.89
CA ASP A 142 58.96 -16.80 -20.12
C ASP A 142 59.56 -16.15 -21.34
N LEU A 143 60.64 -15.38 -21.15
CA LEU A 143 61.64 -15.02 -22.16
C LEU A 143 62.74 -14.17 -21.49
N ARG A 144 63.77 -14.86 -20.97
CA ARG A 144 65.22 -14.60 -21.11
C ARG A 144 66.00 -15.27 -19.97
#